data_AF-A0A520ESI7-F1
#
_entry.id   AF-A0A520ESI7-F1
#
_cell.length_a   1.000
_cell.length_b   1.000
_cell.length_c   1.000
_cell.angle_alpha   90.00
_cell.angle_beta   90.00
_cell.angle_gamma   90.00
#
_symmetry.space_group_name_H-M   'P 1'
#
loop_
_entity.id
_entity.type
_entity.pdbx_description
1 polymer ?
#
loop_
_entity_poly.entity_id
_entity_poly.type
_entity_poly.pdbx_seq_one_letter_code
_entity_poly.pdbx_strand_id
1 'polypeptide(L)' 'VEGWRPAPQLFMTAVITFADHPDGTEYRAHVMHRNVEDRKTHEELGFQDGWGTVIGQLAAFVEG' A
#
# COMPACT_ATOMS: atom_id res chain seq x y z
N VAL A 1 20.93 17.60 -6.20
CA VAL A 1 20.15 16.54 -5.54
C VAL A 1 19.45 15.76 -6.64
N GLU A 2 19.86 14.53 -6.93
CA GLU A 2 19.09 13.70 -7.86
C GLU A 2 17.75 13.38 -7.20
N GLY A 3 16.65 13.80 -7.83
CA GLY A 3 15.30 13.47 -7.39
C GLY A 3 15.00 11.98 -7.59
N TRP A 4 13.86 11.53 -7.07
CA TRP A 4 13.41 10.16 -7.23
C TRP A 4 13.32 9.77 -8.73
N ARG A 5 13.83 8.58 -9.07
CA ARG A 5 13.67 7.95 -10.37
C ARG A 5 13.13 6.52 -10.18
N PRO A 6 12.23 6.03 -11.05
CA PRO A 6 11.76 4.66 -10.99
C PRO A 6 12.90 3.65 -11.08
N ALA A 7 12.83 2.57 -10.31
CA ALA A 7 13.75 1.45 -10.48
C ALA A 7 13.56 0.82 -11.87
N PRO A 8 14.63 0.30 -12.52
CA PRO A 8 14.51 -0.40 -13.81
C PRO A 8 13.52 -1.58 -13.74
N GLN A 9 13.42 -2.21 -12.57
CA GLN A 9 12.44 -3.22 -12.26
C GLN A 9 11.58 -2.77 -11.08
N LEU A 10 10.42 -2.17 -11.37
CA LEU A 10 9.44 -1.81 -10.37
C LEU A 10 8.73 -3.06 -9.83
N PHE A 11 8.63 -3.15 -8.50
CA PHE A 11 7.92 -4.24 -7.83
C PHE A 11 6.39 -4.07 -7.88
N MET A 12 5.91 -2.86 -7.59
CA MET A 12 4.50 -2.48 -7.66
C MET A 12 4.35 -0.95 -7.78
N THR A 13 3.16 -0.49 -8.12
CA THR A 13 2.72 0.90 -7.93
C THR A 13 1.50 0.91 -7.02
N ALA A 14 1.53 1.69 -5.94
CA ALA A 14 0.39 1.88 -5.06
C ALA A 14 -0.20 3.28 -5.24
N VAL A 15 -1.51 3.35 -5.48
CA VAL A 15 -2.28 4.60 -5.39
C VAL A 15 -3.02 4.57 -4.06
N ILE A 16 -2.63 5.49 -3.17
CA ILE A 16 -3.27 5.67 -1.87
C ILE A 16 -4.23 6.85 -1.97
N THR A 17 -5.49 6.63 -1.64
CA THR A 17 -6.52 7.66 -1.59
C THR A 17 -7.12 7.74 -0.20
N PHE A 18 -7.44 8.95 0.22
CA PHE A 18 -8.15 9.25 1.46
C PHE A 18 -9.46 9.95 1.12
N ALA A 19 -10.51 9.64 1.87
CA ALA A 19 -11.80 10.33 1.79
C ALA A 19 -12.39 10.50 3.20
N ASP A 20 -13.33 11.44 3.32
CA ASP A 20 -14.07 11.65 4.57
C ASP A 20 -14.92 10.42 4.88
N HIS A 21 -14.88 9.96 6.12
CA HIS A 21 -15.74 8.89 6.64
C HIS A 21 -16.37 9.35 7.96
N PRO A 22 -17.66 9.02 8.26
CA PRO A 22 -18.30 9.47 9.50
C PRO A 22 -17.52 9.14 10.79
N ASP A 23 -16.81 8.00 10.77
CA ASP A 23 -16.03 7.51 11.91
C ASP A 23 -14.53 7.86 11.82
N GLY A 24 -14.08 8.59 10.80
CA GLY A 24 -12.66 8.91 10.62
C GLY A 24 -12.27 9.23 9.17
N THR A 25 -11.23 8.57 8.67
CA THR A 25 -10.77 8.71 7.27
C THR A 25 -10.85 7.38 6.56
N GLU A 26 -11.56 7.31 5.43
CA GLU A 26 -11.51 6.13 4.58
C GLU A 26 -10.13 6.06 3.91
N TYR A 27 -9.36 5.02 4.25
CA TYR A 27 -8.08 4.72 3.63
C TYR A 27 -8.26 3.63 2.57
N ARG A 28 -7.81 3.89 1.34
CA ARG A 28 -7.81 2.89 0.28
C ARG A 28 -6.46 2.84 -0.43
N ALA A 29 -5.86 1.65 -0.45
CA ALA A 29 -4.67 1.35 -1.24
C ALA A 29 -5.04 0.51 -2.47
N HIS A 30 -4.84 1.06 -3.67
CA HIS A 30 -4.92 0.31 -4.91
C HIS A 30 -3.51 -0.04 -5.38
N VAL A 31 -3.14 -1.32 -5.26
CA VAL A 31 -1.81 -1.82 -5.61
C VAL A 31 -1.86 -2.53 -6.96
N MET A 32 -1.01 -2.08 -7.87
CA MET A 32 -0.92 -2.55 -9.25
C MET A 32 0.45 -3.18 -9.50
N HIS A 33 0.42 -4.32 -10.18
CA HIS A 33 1.60 -5.07 -10.60
C HIS A 33 1.69 -5.11 -12.12
N ARG A 34 2.84 -5.51 -12.65
CA ARG A 34 3.06 -5.61 -14.10
C ARG A 34 2.19 -6.70 -14.75
N ASN A 35 2.02 -7.82 -14.05
CA ASN A 35 1.30 -8.99 -14.51
C ASN A 35 0.67 -9.73 -13.32
N VAL A 36 -0.02 -10.83 -13.61
CA VAL A 36 -0.76 -11.61 -12.61
C VAL A 36 0.19 -12.42 -11.73
N GLU A 37 1.30 -12.88 -12.29
CA GLU A 37 2.32 -13.68 -11.60
C GLU A 37 2.98 -12.87 -10.50
N ASP A 38 3.43 -11.65 -10.79
CA ASP A 38 4.04 -10.73 -9.82
C ASP A 38 3.04 -10.37 -8.71
N ARG A 39 1.76 -10.17 -9.05
CA ARG A 39 0.69 -9.93 -8.07
C ARG A 39 0.52 -11.13 -7.13
N LYS A 40 0.50 -12.35 -7.68
CA LYS A 40 0.37 -13.60 -6.90
C LYS A 40 1.58 -13.80 -5.99
N THR A 41 2.80 -13.60 -6.50
CA THR A 41 4.01 -13.68 -5.67
C THR A 41 3.96 -12.70 -4.51
N HIS A 42 3.53 -11.45 -4.74
CA HIS A 42 3.39 -10.48 -3.64
C HIS A 42 2.32 -10.90 -2.62
N GLU A 43 1.21 -11.46 -3.08
CA GLU A 43 0.16 -12.02 -2.23
C GLU A 43 0.67 -13.19 -1.37
N GLU A 44 1.40 -14.14 -1.97
CA GLU A 44 2.01 -15.29 -1.29
C GLU A 44 3.08 -14.89 -0.27
N LEU A 45 3.79 -13.78 -0.51
CA LEU A 45 4.73 -13.20 0.45
C LEU A 45 4.04 -12.52 1.65
N GLY A 46 2.71 -12.51 1.70
CA GLY A 46 1.94 -12.01 2.85
C GLY A 46 1.56 -10.53 2.73
N PHE A 47 1.30 -10.03 1.52
CA PHE A 47 0.95 -8.63 1.30
C PHE A 47 -0.19 -8.14 2.22
N GLN A 48 -1.29 -8.89 2.32
CA GLN A 48 -2.45 -8.45 3.12
C GLN A 48 -2.12 -8.34 4.60
N ASP A 49 -1.42 -9.34 5.15
CA ASP A 49 -1.03 -9.35 6.56
C ASP A 49 -0.01 -8.25 6.86
N GLY A 50 1.01 -8.11 6.01
CA GLY A 50 2.06 -7.10 6.18
C GLY A 50 1.54 -5.67 6.01
N TRP A 51 0.79 -5.41 4.93
CA TRP A 51 0.21 -4.10 4.67
C TRP A 51 -0.86 -3.75 5.71
N GLY A 52 -1.72 -4.70 6.06
CA GLY A 52 -2.71 -4.54 7.13
C GLY A 52 -2.06 -4.22 8.48
N THR A 53 -0.96 -4.90 8.82
CA THR A 53 -0.21 -4.64 10.06
C THR A 53 0.28 -3.20 10.14
N VAL A 54 0.95 -2.70 9.10
CA VAL A 54 1.50 -1.33 9.15
C VAL A 54 0.42 -0.26 9.08
N ILE A 55 -0.70 -0.51 8.40
CA ILE A 55 -1.84 0.43 8.40
C ILE A 55 -2.56 0.41 9.75
N GLY A 56 -2.68 -0.75 10.41
CA GLY A 56 -3.17 -0.82 11.79
C GLY A 56 -2.27 -0.09 12.78
N GLN A 57 -0.95 -0.19 12.62
CA GLN A 57 0.02 0.58 13.42
C GLN A 57 -0.12 2.08 13.17
N LEU A 58 -0.31 2.51 11.93
CA LEU A 58 -0.56 3.91 11.59
C LEU A 58 -1.86 4.41 12.22
N ALA A 59 -2.95 3.65 12.10
CA ALA A 59 -4.24 3.98 12.71
C ALA A 59 -4.08 4.17 14.23
N ALA A 60 -3.48 3.20 14.92
CA ALA A 60 -3.22 3.28 16.36
C ALA A 60 -2.34 4.48 16.74
N PHE A 61 -1.40 4.89 15.88
CA PHE A 61 -0.56 6.05 16.11
C PHE A 61 -1.31 7.38 15.96
N VAL A 62 -2.26 7.47 15.02
CA VAL A 62 -2.98 8.73 14.73
C VAL A 62 -4.30 8.88 15.49
N GLU A 63 -4.88 7.78 15.97
CA GLU A 63 -6.13 7.77 16.75
C GLU A 63 -5.89 7.90 18.27
N GLY A 64 -4.65 7.66 18.73
CA GLY A 64 -4.24 7.87 20.12
C GLY A 64 -4.07 9.34 20.51
#